data_AF-A0A7F8QFD7-F1
#
_entry.id   AF-A0A7F8QFD7-F1
#
_cell.length_a   1.000
_cell.length_b   1.000
_cell.length_c   1.000
_cell.angle_alpha   90.00
_cell.angle_beta   90.00
_cell.angle_gamma   90.00
#
_symmetry.space_group_name_H-M   'P 1'
#
loop_
_entity.id
_entity.type
_entity.pdbx_description
1 polymer ?
#
loop_
_entity_poly.entity_id
_entity_poly.type
_entity_poly.pdbx_seq_one_letter_code
_entity_poly.pdbx_strand_id
1 'polypeptide(L)'
;MRVVAGVLEQFQDIRHEASDFPCRVAKLPKNKNRNRYRDVSPFDHSRIKLHQEENDYINASLIKMEEAQRSYILTQGPLPNTCGHFWEMVWEQKSRGVVMLNRVMEKGSLKCAQYWPQKEEKEMIFEDTNLKLTLISEDIKSYYTVRQLELENLTFSADCFPVHMTPVVEFLTEVRSRT
;
A
#
# COMPACT_ATOMS: atom_id res chain seq x y z
N MET A 1 -17.85 21.78 24.82
CA MET A 1 -16.47 22.27 25.10
C MET A 1 -15.63 21.36 25.99
N ARG A 2 -16.16 20.72 27.06
CA ARG A 2 -15.35 19.81 27.92
C ARG A 2 -14.89 18.51 27.27
N VAL A 3 -15.71 17.91 26.38
CA VAL A 3 -15.37 16.64 25.71
C VAL A 3 -14.18 16.77 24.75
N VAL A 4 -14.05 17.92 24.06
CA VAL A 4 -12.96 18.15 23.10
C VAL A 4 -11.61 18.31 23.80
N ALA A 5 -11.59 18.90 25.00
CA ALA A 5 -10.37 19.08 25.78
C ALA A 5 -9.81 17.73 26.27
N GLY A 6 -10.67 16.83 26.77
CA GLY A 6 -10.23 15.50 27.23
C GLY A 6 -9.70 14.60 26.11
N VAL A 7 -10.25 14.69 24.89
CA VAL A 7 -9.74 13.93 23.73
C VAL A 7 -8.35 14.45 23.29
N LEU A 8 -8.11 15.76 23.39
CA LEU A 8 -6.82 16.34 23.04
C LEU A 8 -5.73 15.91 24.03
N GLU A 9 -6.04 15.88 25.31
CA GLU A 9 -5.14 15.41 26.37
C GLU A 9 -4.74 13.95 26.13
N GLN A 10 -5.73 13.05 25.95
CA GLN A 10 -5.47 11.64 25.63
C GLN A 10 -4.62 11.45 24.37
N PHE A 11 -4.85 12.25 23.33
CA PHE A 11 -4.04 12.19 22.11
C PHE A 11 -2.59 12.65 22.35
N GLN A 12 -2.38 13.63 23.22
CA GLN A 12 -1.05 14.05 23.63
C GLN A 12 -0.36 12.95 24.45
N ASP A 13 -1.07 12.30 25.35
CA ASP A 13 -0.52 11.19 26.15
C ASP A 13 -0.04 10.05 25.24
N ILE A 14 -0.86 9.62 24.27
CA ILE A 14 -0.47 8.61 23.28
C ILE A 14 0.80 9.01 22.53
N ARG A 15 0.94 10.30 22.17
CA ARG A 15 2.15 10.79 21.48
C ARG A 15 3.40 10.76 22.37
N HIS A 16 3.25 11.02 23.66
CA HIS A 16 4.37 10.97 24.60
C HIS A 16 4.76 9.54 24.97
N GLU A 17 3.77 8.64 25.06
CA GLU A 17 3.97 7.23 25.40
C GLU A 17 4.40 6.37 24.20
N ALA A 18 4.19 6.86 22.97
CA ALA A 18 4.59 6.15 21.77
C ALA A 18 6.09 5.87 21.75
N SER A 19 6.46 4.58 21.73
CA SER A 19 7.84 4.15 21.60
C SER A 19 8.47 4.62 20.29
N ASP A 20 9.71 5.08 20.36
CA ASP A 20 10.53 5.40 19.19
C ASP A 20 11.48 4.25 18.88
N PHE A 21 11.62 3.94 17.59
CA PHE A 21 12.53 2.91 17.10
C PHE A 21 13.34 3.43 15.89
N PRO A 22 14.50 2.82 15.57
CA PRO A 22 15.31 3.27 14.45
C PRO A 22 14.58 3.15 13.09
N CYS A 23 14.75 4.16 12.22
CA CYS A 23 14.31 4.15 10.81
C CYS A 23 15.51 4.38 9.86
N ARG A 24 16.64 3.71 10.10
CA ARG A 24 17.91 3.96 9.40
C ARG A 24 17.80 3.69 7.91
N VAL A 25 17.14 2.60 7.50
CA VAL A 25 17.02 2.22 6.08
C VAL A 25 16.17 3.24 5.33
N ALA A 26 15.07 3.68 5.92
CA ALA A 26 14.18 4.69 5.35
C ALA A 26 14.87 6.04 5.11
N LYS A 27 15.88 6.37 5.94
CA LYS A 27 16.62 7.63 5.89
C LYS A 27 17.85 7.60 4.97
N LEU A 28 18.18 6.46 4.35
CA LEU A 28 19.29 6.38 3.39
C LEU A 28 19.05 7.30 2.18
N PRO A 29 20.10 7.97 1.64
CA PRO A 29 19.95 8.86 0.49
C PRO A 29 19.24 8.22 -0.71
N LYS A 30 19.54 6.94 -1.00
CA LYS A 30 18.93 6.17 -2.11
C LYS A 30 17.43 5.90 -1.95
N ASN A 31 16.89 6.05 -0.74
CA ASN A 31 15.48 5.77 -0.41
C ASN A 31 14.64 7.04 -0.25
N LYS A 32 15.26 8.22 -0.33
CA LYS A 32 14.58 9.51 -0.13
C LYS A 32 13.44 9.73 -1.12
N ASN A 33 13.60 9.29 -2.37
CA ASN A 33 12.58 9.38 -3.42
C ASN A 33 11.52 8.26 -3.36
N ARG A 34 11.65 7.30 -2.43
CA ARG A 34 10.65 6.26 -2.15
C ARG A 34 9.75 6.62 -0.97
N ASN A 35 9.96 7.79 -0.34
CA ASN A 35 9.15 8.30 0.76
C ASN A 35 8.29 9.49 0.30
N ARG A 36 6.98 9.41 0.53
CA ARG A 36 6.05 10.49 0.24
C ARG A 36 6.25 11.69 1.17
N TYR A 37 6.52 11.40 2.44
CA TYR A 37 6.76 12.39 3.49
C TYR A 37 8.10 12.12 4.17
N ARG A 38 8.81 13.18 4.55
CA ARG A 38 10.16 13.05 5.17
C ARG A 38 10.09 12.64 6.63
N ASP A 39 8.97 12.94 7.27
CA ASP A 39 8.65 12.75 8.67
C ASP A 39 7.83 11.48 8.94
N VAL A 40 7.51 10.70 7.90
CA VAL A 40 6.79 9.42 8.01
C VAL A 40 7.63 8.30 7.40
N SER A 41 8.27 7.51 8.26
CA SER A 41 9.18 6.42 7.87
C SER A 41 8.86 5.14 8.64
N PRO A 42 8.94 3.96 7.99
CA PRO A 42 8.77 2.69 8.69
C PRO A 42 9.95 2.44 9.62
N PHE A 43 9.68 1.78 10.75
CA PHE A 43 10.73 1.32 11.65
C PHE A 43 11.50 0.13 11.05
N ASP A 44 12.80 0.06 11.30
CA ASP A 44 13.69 -0.95 10.71
C ASP A 44 13.29 -2.39 11.10
N HIS A 45 12.72 -2.58 12.30
CA HIS A 45 12.35 -3.90 12.82
C HIS A 45 11.06 -4.47 12.23
N SER A 46 10.18 -3.61 11.72
CA SER A 46 8.85 -3.99 11.20
C SER A 46 8.65 -3.67 9.73
N ARG A 47 9.60 -2.97 9.08
CA ARG A 47 9.48 -2.66 7.65
C ARG A 47 9.32 -3.93 6.81
N ILE A 48 8.51 -3.82 5.76
CA ILE A 48 8.52 -4.84 4.71
C ILE A 48 9.80 -4.70 3.89
N LYS A 49 10.35 -5.83 3.47
CA LYS A 49 11.53 -5.93 2.61
C LYS A 49 11.11 -6.62 1.32
N LEU A 50 11.34 -5.97 0.19
CA LEU A 50 11.12 -6.56 -1.13
C LEU A 50 12.24 -7.57 -1.44
N HIS A 51 11.97 -8.61 -2.22
CA HIS A 51 12.98 -9.56 -2.67
C HIS A 51 13.77 -9.02 -3.88
N GLN A 52 14.29 -7.80 -3.77
CA GLN A 52 15.13 -7.13 -4.77
C GLN A 52 16.58 -7.04 -4.29
N GLU A 53 17.54 -7.43 -5.13
CA GLU A 53 18.96 -7.43 -4.77
C GLU A 53 19.53 -6.00 -4.59
N GLU A 54 19.13 -5.05 -5.44
CA GLU A 54 19.70 -3.69 -5.40
C GLU A 54 19.12 -2.82 -4.26
N ASN A 55 17.81 -2.93 -4.02
CA ASN A 55 17.11 -2.11 -3.04
C ASN A 55 15.81 -2.74 -2.51
N ASP A 56 15.89 -3.39 -1.36
CA ASP A 56 14.75 -4.02 -0.67
C ASP A 56 13.72 -3.05 -0.06
N TYR A 57 13.87 -1.73 -0.27
CA TYR A 57 13.11 -0.73 0.46
C TYR A 57 11.76 -0.38 -0.17
N ILE A 58 10.71 -0.50 0.65
CA ILE A 58 9.40 0.12 0.47
C ILE A 58 8.96 0.76 1.78
N ASN A 59 8.25 1.90 1.72
CA ASN A 59 7.69 2.55 2.91
C ASN A 59 6.42 1.83 3.36
N ALA A 60 6.59 0.67 3.99
CA ALA A 60 5.53 -0.17 4.54
C ALA A 60 5.99 -0.84 5.82
N SER A 61 5.08 -1.06 6.77
CA SER A 61 5.32 -1.72 8.05
C SER A 61 4.33 -2.85 8.29
N LEU A 62 4.83 -3.98 8.78
CA LEU A 62 4.03 -5.10 9.27
C LEU A 62 3.58 -4.82 10.70
N ILE A 63 2.26 -4.78 10.90
CA ILE A 63 1.63 -4.65 12.20
C ILE A 63 1.03 -5.99 12.58
N LYS A 64 1.50 -6.58 13.68
CA LYS A 64 0.96 -7.82 14.24
C LYS A 64 0.19 -7.51 15.51
N MET A 65 -1.09 -7.87 15.53
CA MET A 65 -1.97 -7.76 16.68
C MET A 65 -2.14 -9.17 17.26
N GLU A 66 -1.28 -9.52 18.22
CA GLU A 66 -1.22 -10.89 18.77
C GLU A 66 -2.54 -11.30 19.43
N GLU A 67 -3.14 -10.44 20.24
CA GLU A 67 -4.42 -10.72 20.90
C GLU A 67 -5.56 -10.97 19.89
N ALA A 68 -5.56 -10.23 18.77
CA ALA A 68 -6.56 -10.37 17.72
C ALA A 68 -6.23 -11.49 16.72
N GLN A 69 -5.04 -12.10 16.81
CA GLN A 69 -4.51 -13.06 15.82
C GLN A 69 -4.60 -12.53 14.39
N ARG A 70 -4.27 -11.24 14.20
CA ARG A 70 -4.35 -10.55 12.90
C ARG A 70 -3.06 -9.82 12.59
N SER A 71 -2.73 -9.79 11.31
CA SER A 71 -1.59 -9.04 10.79
C SER A 71 -2.05 -8.12 9.66
N TYR A 72 -1.47 -6.94 9.58
CA TYR A 72 -1.76 -5.91 8.60
C TYR A 72 -0.47 -5.34 8.05
N ILE A 73 -0.49 -4.90 6.80
CA ILE A 73 0.57 -4.06 6.25
C ILE A 73 0.01 -2.65 6.13
N LEU A 74 0.62 -1.71 6.83
CA LEU A 74 0.35 -0.28 6.64
C LEU A 74 1.43 0.28 5.74
N THR A 75 1.03 1.00 4.69
CA THR A 75 1.94 1.56 3.69
C THR A 75 1.47 2.93 3.24
N GLN A 76 2.40 3.76 2.75
CA GLN A 76 2.05 5.05 2.16
C GLN A 76 1.25 4.87 0.85
N GLY A 77 0.49 5.88 0.44
CA GLY A 77 -0.05 5.93 -0.92
C GLY A 77 1.08 5.89 -1.95
N PRO A 78 1.11 4.92 -2.89
CA PRO A 78 2.20 4.78 -3.87
C PRO A 78 2.55 6.07 -4.59
N LEU A 79 3.84 6.33 -4.76
CA LEU A 79 4.38 7.36 -5.64
C LEU A 79 4.45 6.84 -7.08
N PRO A 80 4.54 7.70 -8.10
CA PRO A 80 4.67 7.26 -9.49
C PRO A 80 5.82 6.25 -9.71
N ASN A 81 6.95 6.44 -9.03
CA ASN A 81 8.13 5.57 -9.10
C ASN A 81 8.10 4.39 -8.10
N THR A 82 6.97 4.16 -7.41
CA THR A 82 6.84 3.06 -6.45
C THR A 82 5.55 2.25 -6.65
N CYS A 83 4.86 2.40 -7.78
CA CYS A 83 3.68 1.59 -8.07
C CYS A 83 4.05 0.11 -8.28
N GLY A 84 5.11 -0.17 -9.04
CA GLY A 84 5.62 -1.54 -9.22
C GLY A 84 6.01 -2.19 -7.89
N HIS A 85 6.87 -1.50 -7.10
CA HIS A 85 7.25 -1.92 -5.75
C HIS A 85 6.05 -2.24 -4.83
N PHE A 86 4.94 -1.48 -4.95
CA PHE A 86 3.73 -1.75 -4.19
C PHE A 86 3.09 -3.08 -4.59
N TRP A 87 2.97 -3.36 -5.88
CA TRP A 87 2.39 -4.62 -6.35
C TRP A 87 3.32 -5.81 -6.14
N GLU A 88 4.63 -5.61 -6.18
CA GLU A 88 5.63 -6.60 -5.78
C GLU A 88 5.47 -6.97 -4.31
N MET A 89 5.31 -5.98 -3.43
CA MET A 89 4.96 -6.24 -2.03
C MET A 89 3.66 -7.05 -1.90
N VAL A 90 2.60 -6.69 -2.62
CA VAL A 90 1.32 -7.42 -2.59
C VAL A 90 1.50 -8.87 -3.03
N TRP A 91 2.28 -9.10 -4.09
CA TRP A 91 2.61 -10.41 -4.63
C TRP A 91 3.41 -11.27 -3.65
N GLU A 92 4.56 -10.77 -3.18
CA GLU A 92 5.47 -11.49 -2.29
C GLU A 92 4.84 -11.84 -0.95
N GLN A 93 4.03 -10.93 -0.40
CA GLN A 93 3.32 -11.12 0.86
C GLN A 93 2.04 -11.96 0.68
N LYS A 94 1.72 -12.39 -0.54
CA LYS A 94 0.51 -13.18 -0.88
C LYS A 94 -0.77 -12.50 -0.37
N SER A 95 -0.81 -11.18 -0.48
CA SER A 95 -1.92 -10.37 0.02
C SER A 95 -3.16 -10.61 -0.83
N ARG A 96 -4.29 -10.89 -0.20
CA ARG A 96 -5.57 -11.17 -0.89
C ARG A 96 -6.41 -9.92 -1.16
N GLY A 97 -6.11 -8.83 -0.48
CA GLY A 97 -6.86 -7.61 -0.62
C GLY A 97 -6.05 -6.39 -0.21
N VAL A 98 -6.48 -5.25 -0.75
CA VAL A 98 -5.91 -3.93 -0.49
C VAL A 98 -7.05 -2.99 -0.12
N VAL A 99 -6.88 -2.25 0.96
CA VAL A 99 -7.82 -1.23 1.41
C VAL A 99 -7.18 0.14 1.24
N MET A 100 -7.80 0.97 0.40
CA MET A 100 -7.39 2.34 0.13
C MET A 100 -8.40 3.32 0.75
N LEU A 101 -7.91 4.08 1.72
CA LEU A 101 -8.73 4.97 2.56
C LEU A 101 -8.68 6.44 2.12
N ASN A 102 -7.90 6.78 1.09
CA ASN A 102 -7.76 8.14 0.57
C ASN A 102 -8.16 8.20 -0.91
N ARG A 103 -8.45 9.40 -1.41
CA ARG A 103 -8.60 9.61 -2.87
C ARG A 103 -7.24 9.82 -3.51
N VAL A 104 -7.13 9.58 -4.82
CA VAL A 104 -5.94 9.94 -5.61
C VAL A 104 -5.65 11.45 -5.48
N MET A 105 -6.70 12.27 -5.54
CA MET A 105 -6.63 13.72 -5.39
C MET A 105 -7.57 14.20 -4.28
N GLU A 106 -7.06 15.05 -3.40
CA GLU A 106 -7.84 15.68 -2.32
C GLU A 106 -7.51 17.17 -2.25
N LYS A 107 -8.55 18.02 -2.31
CA LYS A 107 -8.39 19.49 -2.25
C LYS A 107 -7.34 20.02 -3.25
N GLY A 108 -7.27 19.42 -4.45
CA GLY A 108 -6.31 19.78 -5.50
C GLY A 108 -4.89 19.23 -5.32
N SER A 109 -4.63 18.43 -4.28
CA SER A 109 -3.32 17.82 -4.01
C SER A 109 -3.33 16.33 -4.32
N LEU A 110 -2.30 15.84 -5.02
CA LEU A 110 -2.11 14.42 -5.32
C LEU A 110 -1.65 13.67 -4.05
N LYS A 111 -2.52 12.83 -3.49
CA LYS A 111 -2.27 12.04 -2.28
C LYS A 111 -1.71 10.66 -2.57
N CYS A 112 -1.99 10.14 -3.77
CA CYS A 112 -1.58 8.82 -4.21
C CYS A 112 -1.47 8.82 -5.73
N ALA A 113 -0.56 8.03 -6.30
CA ALA A 113 -0.60 7.76 -7.74
C ALA A 113 -1.84 6.95 -8.10
N GLN A 114 -2.24 6.97 -9.38
CA GLN A 114 -3.18 6.01 -9.93
C GLN A 114 -2.38 4.71 -10.17
N TYR A 115 -2.45 3.76 -9.23
CA TYR A 115 -1.64 2.54 -9.26
C TYR A 115 -2.45 1.29 -9.65
N TRP A 116 -3.67 1.46 -10.12
CA TRP A 116 -4.52 0.39 -10.64
C TRP A 116 -5.17 0.82 -11.97
N PRO A 117 -5.47 -0.12 -12.87
CA PRO A 117 -6.15 0.17 -14.13
C PRO A 117 -7.53 0.81 -13.89
N GLN A 118 -7.83 1.87 -14.65
CA GLN A 118 -9.17 2.47 -14.69
C GLN A 118 -10.04 1.75 -15.74
N LYS A 119 -11.33 2.08 -15.80
CA LYS A 119 -12.26 1.39 -16.70
C LYS A 119 -11.87 1.52 -18.18
N GLU A 120 -11.24 2.63 -18.53
CA GLU A 120 -10.74 2.96 -19.87
C GLU A 120 -9.43 2.21 -20.20
N GLU A 121 -8.62 1.91 -19.19
CA GLU A 121 -7.32 1.26 -19.28
C GLU A 121 -7.42 -0.13 -18.66
N LYS A 122 -7.71 -1.16 -19.45
CA LYS A 122 -8.00 -2.50 -18.89
C LYS A 122 -6.83 -3.13 -18.13
N GLU A 123 -5.61 -2.72 -18.40
CA GLU A 123 -4.40 -3.28 -17.81
C GLU A 123 -3.34 -2.20 -17.55
N MET A 124 -2.46 -2.48 -16.58
CA MET A 124 -1.25 -1.72 -16.30
C MET A 124 -0.08 -2.68 -16.20
N ILE A 125 1.05 -2.32 -16.81
CA ILE A 125 2.31 -3.09 -16.73
C ILE A 125 3.32 -2.28 -15.94
N PHE A 126 3.95 -2.94 -14.96
CA PHE A 126 5.03 -2.41 -14.14
C PHE A 126 6.34 -3.08 -14.56
N GLU A 127 7.02 -2.48 -15.54
CA GLU A 127 8.24 -3.03 -16.14
C GLU A 127 9.39 -3.20 -15.12
N ASP A 128 9.47 -2.32 -14.13
CA ASP A 128 10.47 -2.35 -13.06
C ASP A 128 10.37 -3.59 -12.17
N THR A 129 9.20 -4.21 -12.12
CA THR A 129 8.89 -5.37 -11.27
C THR A 129 8.36 -6.57 -12.04
N ASN A 130 8.24 -6.46 -13.36
CA ASN A 130 7.68 -7.50 -14.25
C ASN A 130 6.29 -7.97 -13.80
N LEU A 131 5.45 -7.04 -13.38
CA LEU A 131 4.08 -7.33 -12.96
C LEU A 131 3.08 -6.71 -13.93
N LYS A 132 2.01 -7.44 -14.21
CA LYS A 132 0.85 -6.92 -14.93
C LYS A 132 -0.37 -6.99 -14.03
N LEU A 133 -1.17 -5.93 -14.08
CA LEU A 133 -2.40 -5.80 -13.31
C LEU A 133 -3.56 -5.56 -14.27
N THR A 134 -4.59 -6.40 -14.19
CA THR A 134 -5.77 -6.33 -15.08
C THR A 134 -7.01 -6.05 -14.25
N LEU A 135 -7.86 -5.11 -14.69
CA LEU A 135 -9.16 -4.88 -14.08
C LEU A 135 -10.16 -5.93 -14.55
N ILE A 136 -10.62 -6.79 -13.64
CA ILE A 136 -11.60 -7.85 -13.93
C ILE A 136 -13.02 -7.33 -13.75
N SER A 137 -13.30 -6.67 -12.64
CA SER A 137 -14.61 -6.11 -12.35
C SER A 137 -14.52 -4.90 -11.45
N GLU A 138 -15.54 -4.04 -11.53
CA GLU A 138 -15.70 -2.87 -10.67
C GLU A 138 -17.16 -2.80 -10.20
N ASP A 139 -17.35 -2.78 -8.88
CA ASP A 139 -18.64 -2.65 -8.23
C ASP A 139 -18.66 -1.40 -7.34
N ILE A 140 -19.36 -0.37 -7.82
CA ILE A 140 -19.45 0.93 -7.17
C ILE A 140 -20.64 0.92 -6.19
N LYS A 141 -20.35 1.04 -4.90
CA LYS A 141 -21.33 1.22 -3.83
C LYS A 141 -21.43 2.69 -3.43
N SER A 142 -22.35 2.99 -2.51
CA SER A 142 -22.62 4.38 -2.09
C SER A 142 -21.45 5.05 -1.37
N TYR A 143 -20.59 4.28 -0.71
CA TYR A 143 -19.49 4.78 0.13
C TYR A 143 -18.13 4.20 -0.23
N TYR A 144 -18.08 3.16 -1.06
CA TYR A 144 -16.85 2.51 -1.46
C TYR A 144 -17.02 1.88 -2.84
N THR A 145 -15.90 1.57 -3.48
CA THR A 145 -15.85 0.80 -4.71
C THR A 145 -15.02 -0.44 -4.45
N VAL A 146 -15.51 -1.60 -4.86
CA VAL A 146 -14.75 -2.84 -4.88
C VAL A 146 -14.29 -3.08 -6.30
N ARG A 147 -12.99 -3.33 -6.49
CA ARG A 147 -12.44 -3.79 -7.76
C ARG A 147 -11.86 -5.17 -7.56
N GLN A 148 -12.11 -6.04 -8.52
CA GLN A 148 -11.36 -7.29 -8.63
C GLN A 148 -10.24 -7.07 -9.63
N LEU A 149 -9.02 -7.28 -9.17
CA LEU A 149 -7.82 -7.12 -9.98
C LEU A 149 -7.14 -8.47 -10.11
N GLU A 150 -6.71 -8.81 -11.31
CA GLU A 150 -5.82 -9.93 -11.56
C GLU A 150 -4.38 -9.43 -11.59
N LEU A 151 -3.54 -9.96 -10.71
CA LEU A 151 -2.11 -9.67 -10.67
C LEU A 151 -1.34 -10.85 -11.28
N GLU A 152 -0.56 -10.60 -12.31
CA GLU A 152 0.22 -11.59 -13.04
C GLU A 152 1.72 -11.26 -12.97
N ASN A 153 2.54 -12.28 -12.76
CA ASN A 153 3.99 -12.16 -12.80
C ASN A 153 4.54 -12.59 -14.16
N LEU A 154 5.15 -11.65 -14.87
CA LEU A 154 5.63 -11.79 -16.24
C LEU A 154 7.04 -12.42 -16.34
N THR A 155 7.73 -12.69 -15.22
CA THR A 155 9.06 -13.34 -15.26
C THR A 155 9.02 -14.81 -15.69
N PHE A 156 7.86 -15.47 -15.67
CA PHE A 156 7.74 -16.88 -16.08
C PHE A 156 7.40 -17.01 -17.56
N SER A 157 8.38 -17.42 -18.37
CA SER A 157 8.18 -17.81 -19.77
C SER A 157 7.74 -19.28 -19.90
N ALA A 158 6.64 -19.47 -20.65
CA ALA A 158 6.10 -20.63 -21.39
C ALA A 158 6.34 -22.12 -21.02
N ASP A 159 7.38 -22.53 -20.30
CA ASP A 159 7.74 -23.95 -20.10
C ASP A 159 7.50 -24.49 -18.67
N CYS A 160 7.02 -23.66 -17.75
CA CYS A 160 6.49 -24.11 -16.47
C CYS A 160 4.96 -24.02 -16.50
N PHE A 161 4.28 -25.15 -16.32
CA PHE A 161 2.85 -25.16 -16.01
C PHE A 161 2.54 -24.07 -14.97
N PRO A 162 1.45 -23.29 -15.12
CA PRO A 162 1.14 -22.20 -14.21
C PRO A 162 0.67 -22.78 -12.88
N VAL A 163 1.62 -23.20 -12.03
CA VAL A 163 1.35 -23.65 -10.67
C VAL A 163 1.46 -22.47 -9.71
N HIS A 164 1.09 -21.26 -10.12
CA HIS A 164 0.78 -20.17 -9.19
C HIS A 164 -0.52 -19.51 -9.68
N MET A 165 -1.60 -19.80 -8.96
CA MET A 165 -2.89 -19.14 -9.13
C MET A 165 -2.66 -17.63 -9.22
N THR A 166 -3.13 -16.99 -10.29
CA THR A 166 -3.25 -15.53 -10.35
C THR A 166 -4.12 -15.10 -9.17
N PRO A 167 -3.58 -14.40 -8.14
CA PRO A 167 -4.42 -13.98 -7.04
C PRO A 167 -5.35 -12.89 -7.57
N VAL A 168 -6.65 -13.15 -7.50
CA VAL A 168 -7.64 -12.08 -7.58
C VAL A 168 -7.52 -11.29 -6.29
N VAL A 169 -7.08 -10.04 -6.41
CA VAL A 169 -6.95 -9.11 -5.29
C VAL A 169 -8.21 -8.27 -5.22
N GLU A 170 -8.87 -8.29 -4.06
CA GLU A 170 -9.96 -7.36 -3.78
C GLU A 170 -9.38 -5.99 -3.41
N PHE A 171 -9.68 -5.00 -4.23
CA PHE A 171 -9.20 -3.64 -4.06
C PHE A 171 -10.36 -2.71 -3.68
N LEU A 172 -10.40 -2.33 -2.41
CA LEU A 172 -11.47 -1.50 -1.86
C LEU A 172 -10.99 -0.05 -1.75
N THR A 173 -11.65 0.85 -2.48
CA THR A 173 -11.43 2.30 -2.34
C THR A 173 -12.63 2.94 -1.67
N GLU A 174 -12.43 3.68 -0.58
CA GLU A 174 -13.51 4.48 -0.01
C GLU A 174 -13.80 5.71 -0.88
N VAL A 175 -15.07 5.90 -1.26
CA VAL A 175 -15.55 7.03 -2.04
C VAL A 175 -16.81 7.57 -1.37
N ARG A 176 -16.66 8.45 -0.35
CA ARG A 176 -17.44 9.70 -0.09
C ARG A 176 -17.51 10.07 1.39
N SER A 177 -17.25 11.34 1.68
CA SER A 177 -18.19 12.12 2.50
C SER A 177 -19.32 12.59 1.57
N ARG A 178 -20.57 12.44 1.97
CA ARG A 178 -21.66 13.24 1.39
C ARG A 178 -21.37 14.69 1.78
N THR A 179 -21.34 15.59 0.80
CA THR A 179 -21.40 17.07 0.90
C THR A 179 -20.75 17.70 2.13
#